data_AF-A0A6P2E2Q9-F1
#
_entry.id   AF-A0A6P2E2Q9-F1
#
_cell.length_a   1.000
_cell.length_b   1.000
_cell.length_c   1.000
_cell.angle_alpha   90.00
_cell.angle_beta   90.00
_cell.angle_gamma   90.00
#
_symmetry.space_group_name_H-M   'P 1'
#
loop_
_entity.id
_entity.type
_entity.pdbx_description
1 polymer ?
#
loop_
_entity_poly.entity_id
_entity_poly.type
_entity_poly.pdbx_seq_one_letter_code
_entity_poly.pdbx_strand_id
1 'polypeptide(L)' 'MVEVATISFRDLESQSDAIAVLRANEEVICLCLSVASNGDIEVAMNKAVAQELLEALRKAVEGFSP' A
#
# COMPACT_ATOMS: atom_id res chain seq x y z
N MET A 1 6.37 5.49 -14.87
CA MET A 1 6.18 4.55 -13.74
C MET A 1 5.70 3.23 -14.30
N VAL A 2 6.10 2.12 -13.69
CA VAL A 2 5.65 0.77 -14.03
C VAL A 2 4.91 0.17 -12.84
N GLU A 3 3.89 -0.64 -13.10
CA GLU A 3 3.24 -1.43 -12.06
C GLU A 3 4.19 -2.53 -11.60
N VAL A 4 4.41 -2.60 -10.29
CA VAL A 4 5.28 -3.57 -9.63
C VAL A 4 4.46 -4.70 -9.02
N ALA A 5 3.30 -4.37 -8.44
CA ALA A 5 2.41 -5.35 -7.83
C ALA A 5 0.97 -4.83 -7.79
N THR A 6 0.03 -5.77 -7.86
CA THR A 6 -1.39 -5.56 -7.58
C THR A 6 -1.85 -6.61 -6.59
N ILE A 7 -2.48 -6.18 -5.49
CA ILE A 7 -2.94 -7.04 -4.40
C ILE A 7 -4.43 -6.77 -4.20
N SER A 8 -5.24 -7.80 -4.41
CA SER A 8 -6.66 -7.77 -4.06
C SER A 8 -6.88 -8.38 -2.69
N PHE A 9 -7.68 -7.73 -1.85
CA PHE A 9 -8.01 -8.18 -0.51
C PHE A 9 -9.42 -7.72 -0.12
N ARG A 10 -9.93 -8.30 0.97
CA ARG A 10 -11.20 -7.86 1.57
C ARG A 10 -10.89 -6.88 2.69
N ASP A 11 -11.43 -5.67 2.61
CA ASP A 11 -11.32 -4.71 3.69
C ASP A 11 -12.03 -5.26 4.93
N LEU A 12 -11.34 -5.28 6.07
CA LEU A 12 -11.84 -5.94 7.26
C LEU A 12 -12.93 -5.14 7.98
N GLU A 13 -12.94 -3.81 7.82
CA GLU A 13 -13.93 -2.93 8.45
C GLU A 13 -15.24 -2.90 7.66
N SER A 14 -15.17 -2.58 6.36
CA SER A 14 -16.33 -2.46 5.48
C SER A 14 -16.79 -3.79 4.88
N GLN A 15 -15.98 -4.85 4.98
CA GLN A 15 -16.21 -6.16 4.34
C GLN A 15 -16.35 -6.10 2.81
N SER A 16 -15.92 -4.99 2.21
CA SER A 16 -15.95 -4.76 0.76
C SER A 16 -14.63 -5.16 0.10
N ASP A 17 -14.66 -5.35 -1.21
CA ASP A 17 -13.47 -5.62 -1.99
C ASP A 17 -12.58 -4.37 -2.04
N ALA A 18 -11.28 -4.59 -1.92
CA ALA A 18 -10.25 -3.57 -1.95
C ALA A 18 -9.06 -4.03 -2.81
N ILE A 19 -8.38 -3.06 -3.41
CA ILE A 19 -7.19 -3.29 -4.23
C ILE A 19 -6.11 -2.30 -3.83
N ALA A 20 -4.89 -2.80 -3.66
CA ALA A 20 -3.67 -2.00 -3.56
C ALA A 20 -2.81 -2.23 -4.81
N VAL A 21 -2.43 -1.15 -5.50
CA VAL A 21 -1.52 -1.17 -6.65
C VAL A 21 -0.25 -0.41 -6.28
N LEU A 22 0.89 -1.06 -6.42
CA LEU A 22 2.21 -0.46 -6.26
C LEU A 22 2.79 -0.15 -7.63
N ARG A 23 3.10 1.13 -7.88
CA ARG A 23 3.79 1.57 -9.10
C ARG A 23 5.10 2.26 -8.72
N ALA A 24 6.14 2.14 -9.55
CA ALA A 24 7.42 2.77 -9.27
C ALA A 24 8.16 3.24 -10.53
N ASN A 25 9.06 4.19 -10.35
CA ASN A 25 10.17 4.46 -11.27
C ASN A 25 11.46 4.61 -10.44
N GLU A 26 12.52 5.18 -11.03
CA GLU A 26 13.81 5.31 -10.34
C GLU A 26 13.79 6.25 -9.12
N GLU A 27 12.84 7.17 -9.03
CA GLU A 27 12.81 8.24 -8.04
C GLU A 27 11.61 8.17 -7.09
N VAL A 28 10.46 7.72 -7.61
CA VAL A 28 9.16 7.80 -6.95
C VAL A 28 8.51 6.42 -6.93
N ILE A 29 7.87 6.13 -5.80
CA ILE A 29 7.03 4.97 -5.55
C ILE A 29 5.62 5.50 -5.25
N CYS A 30 4.61 4.96 -5.94
CA CYS A 30 3.21 5.27 -5.71
C CYS A 30 2.47 4.05 -5.17
N LEU A 31 1.75 4.24 -4.07
CA LEU A 31 0.76 3.29 -3.55
C LEU A 31 -0.64 3.83 -3.86
N CYS A 32 -1.37 3.12 -4.71
CA CYS A 32 -2.76 3.41 -5.01
C CYS A 32 -3.62 2.42 -4.23
N LEU A 33 -4.53 2.91 -3.39
CA LEU A 33 -5.45 2.10 -2.61
C LEU A 33 -6.88 2.44 -3.03
N SER A 34 -7.58 1.46 -3.57
CA SER A 34 -8.99 1.57 -3.93
C SER A 34 -9.80 0.71 -2.99
N VAL A 35 -10.79 1.32 -2.32
CA VAL A 35 -11.80 0.58 -1.57
C VAL A 35 -13.14 0.87 -2.25
N ALA A 36 -13.87 -0.19 -2.65
CA ALA A 36 -15.06 -0.06 -3.49
C ALA A 36 -16.10 0.97 -2.96
N SER A 37 -16.18 1.16 -1.64
CA SER A 37 -17.12 2.09 -1.01
C SER A 37 -16.53 3.45 -0.60
N ASN A 38 -15.20 3.58 -0.48
CA ASN A 38 -14.56 4.75 0.12
C ASN A 38 -13.67 5.55 -0.86
N GLY A 39 -13.70 5.17 -2.15
CA GLY A 39 -12.95 5.83 -3.20
C GLY A 39 -11.48 5.42 -3.24
N ASP A 40 -10.74 6.12 -4.11
CA ASP A 40 -9.35 5.81 -4.41
C ASP A 40 -8.43 6.86 -3.79
N ILE A 41 -7.38 6.40 -3.12
CA ILE A 41 -6.31 7.23 -2.57
C ILE A 41 -5.02 6.86 -3.29
N GLU A 42 -4.31 7.86 -3.80
CA GLU A 42 -2.95 7.69 -4.32
C GLU A 42 -1.96 8.44 -3.44
N VAL A 43 -0.91 7.74 -3.00
CA VAL A 43 0.20 8.32 -2.24
C VAL A 43 1.48 8.12 -3.01
N ALA A 44 2.13 9.22 -3.40
CA ALA A 44 3.47 9.22 -3.98
C ALA A 44 4.52 9.51 -2.91
N MET A 45 5.59 8.72 -2.89
CA MET A 45 6.67 8.81 -1.92
C MET A 45 8.03 8.56 -2.56
N ASN A 46 9.09 9.08 -1.93
CA ASN A 46 10.45 8.75 -2.32
C ASN A 46 10.87 7.39 -1.71
N LYS A 47 12.04 6.89 -2.12
CA LYS A 47 12.59 5.61 -1.64
C LYS A 47 12.80 5.54 -0.13
N ALA A 48 13.20 6.65 0.52
CA ALA A 48 13.46 6.66 1.96
C ALA A 48 12.16 6.42 2.76
N VAL A 49 11.10 7.17 2.44
CA VAL A 49 9.78 7.01 3.07
C VAL A 49 9.19 5.63 2.78
N ALA A 50 9.35 5.13 1.54
CA ALA A 50 8.89 3.78 1.20
C ALA A 50 9.61 2.69 2.01
N GLN A 51 10.91 2.87 2.28
CA GLN A 51 11.68 1.94 3.10
C GLN A 51 11.19 1.93 4.55
N GLU A 52 10.90 3.11 5.11
CA GLU A 52 10.33 3.24 6.45
C GLU A 52 8.95 2.56 6.55
N LEU A 53 8.08 2.78 5.55
CA LEU A 53 6.77 2.13 5.48
C LEU A 53 6.89 0.60 5.39
N LEU A 54 7.81 0.09 4.57
CA LEU A 54 8.05 -1.34 4.43
C LEU A 54 8.50 -1.98 5.75
N GLU A 55 9.40 -1.32 6.48
CA GLU A 55 9.89 -1.80 7.77
C GLU A 55 8.78 -1.78 8.83
N ALA A 56 7.96 -0.73 8.86
CA ALA A 56 6.80 -0.67 9.74
C ALA A 56 5.79 -1.80 9.44
N LEU A 57 5.51 -2.07 8.16
CA LEU A 57 4.62 -3.14 7.75
C LEU A 57 5.17 -4.52 8.14
N ARG A 58 6.47 -4.76 7.94
CA ARG A 58 7.14 -6.00 8.35
C ARG A 58 6.98 -6.25 9.85
N LYS A 59 7.25 -5.23 10.68
CA LYS A 59 7.07 -5.32 12.14
C LYS A 59 5.63 -5.63 12.51
N ALA A 60 4.65 -5.02 11.83
CA ALA A 60 3.23 -5.30 12.07
C ALA A 60 2.87 -6.77 11.79
N VAL A 61 3.44 -7.36 10.74
CA VAL A 61 3.21 -8.76 10.35
C VAL A 61 3.93 -9.76 11.27
N GLU A 62 5.16 -9.47 11.68
CA GLU A 62 5.99 -10.38 12.50
C GLU A 62 5.57 -10.44 13.98
N GLY A 63 4.55 -9.66 14.37
CA GLY A 63 4.06 -9.58 15.74
C GLY A 63 4.55 -8.29 16.41
N PHE A 64 3.88 -7.19 16.09
CA PHE A 64 4.10 -5.93 16.77
C PHE A 64 3.66 -6.03 18.24
N SER A 65 4.60 -5.84 19.17
CA SER A 65 4.28 -5.57 20.57
C SER A 65 4.40 -4.05 20.78
N PRO A 66 3.32 -3.35 21.17
CA PRO A 66 3.31 -1.90 21.37
C PRO A 66 4.23 -1.45 22.51
#